data_AF-A0A8S9TZE5-F1
#
_entry.id   AF-A0A8S9TZE5-F1
#
_cell.length_a   1.000
_cell.length_b   1.000
_cell.length_c   1.000
_cell.angle_alpha   90.00
_cell.angle_beta   90.00
_cell.angle_gamma   90.00
#
_symmetry.space_group_name_H-M   'P 1'
#
loop_
_entity.id
_entity.type
_entity.pdbx_description
1 polymer ?
#
loop_
_entity_poly.entity_id
_entity_poly.type
_entity_poly.pdbx_seq_one_letter_code
_entity_poly.pdbx_strand_id
1 'polypeptide(L)'
;MHAVALKAQVSGFIPNGASNGQNPRDGIVMAVRPKLLPSAYAGIRVLRDVLKCHLPVEIWFHVDEAGEDFAQLAPLQKLAIYVGGGLIPSNLQPTRHRFLSRVFAIYNSHFNRVLFLDVDNIPVRDPTFLFSSVEFEKNGAIFWPDFWHPQRTPFNLHARSMVWELVDLPFVDMAEQESGQLLVDRTRHAAPLELVYFYAFHEPNFFRKLDLVYGDKDLFRLAG
;
A
#
# COMPACT_ATOMS: atom_id res chain seq x y z
N MET A 1 17.45 10.22 -11.89
CA MET A 1 16.43 9.18 -12.16
C MET A 1 17.08 7.81 -12.07
N HIS A 2 16.59 6.96 -11.16
CA HIS A 2 17.16 5.63 -10.91
C HIS A 2 16.88 4.69 -12.09
N ALA A 3 17.85 3.85 -12.49
CA ALA A 3 17.74 2.97 -13.67
C ALA A 3 16.53 2.01 -13.60
N VAL A 4 16.10 1.66 -12.38
CA VAL A 4 14.95 0.77 -12.12
C VAL A 4 13.61 1.39 -12.57
N ALA A 5 13.49 2.72 -12.55
CA ALA A 5 12.28 3.41 -12.98
C ALA A 5 12.17 3.59 -14.51
N LEU A 6 13.27 3.37 -15.25
CA LEU A 6 13.30 3.58 -16.71
C LEU A 6 12.37 2.61 -17.46
N LYS A 7 12.22 1.37 -16.99
CA LYS A 7 11.29 0.39 -17.58
C LYS A 7 9.82 0.79 -17.46
N ALA A 8 9.49 1.62 -16.47
CA ALA A 8 8.13 2.10 -16.22
C ALA A 8 7.78 3.37 -17.02
N GLN A 9 8.70 3.89 -17.84
CA GLN A 9 8.46 5.05 -18.70
C GLN A 9 7.73 4.71 -20.00
N VAL A 10 7.45 3.44 -20.27
CA VAL A 10 6.70 3.00 -21.45
C VAL A 10 5.22 3.33 -21.25
N SER A 11 4.59 3.98 -22.24
CA SER A 11 3.16 4.28 -22.22
C SER A 11 2.33 3.01 -22.01
N GLY A 12 1.46 3.01 -20.99
CA GLY A 12 0.61 1.87 -20.65
C GLY A 12 1.28 0.82 -19.76
N PHE A 13 2.46 1.11 -19.19
CA PHE A 13 3.08 0.24 -18.20
C PHE A 13 2.20 0.15 -16.93
N ILE A 14 1.93 -1.09 -16.51
CA ILE A 14 1.23 -1.39 -15.26
C ILE A 14 2.23 -2.14 -14.37
N PRO A 15 2.45 -1.71 -13.12
CA PRO A 15 3.23 -2.47 -12.15
C PRO A 15 2.76 -3.93 -12.08
N ASN A 16 3.70 -4.88 -12.22
CA ASN A 16 3.47 -6.32 -12.33
C ASN A 16 2.65 -6.81 -13.55
N GLY A 17 2.44 -6.00 -14.59
CA GLY A 17 1.89 -6.46 -15.87
C GLY A 17 0.47 -7.01 -15.83
N ALA A 18 -0.35 -6.60 -14.85
CA ALA A 18 -1.77 -6.97 -14.78
C ALA A 18 -2.55 -6.27 -15.92
N SER A 19 -2.41 -6.75 -17.16
CA SER A 19 -3.08 -6.23 -18.35
C SER A 19 -3.96 -7.31 -18.98
N ASN A 20 -5.05 -7.68 -18.31
CA ASN A 20 -6.20 -8.22 -19.03
C ASN A 20 -7.25 -7.12 -18.97
N GLY A 21 -7.71 -6.61 -20.12
CA GLY A 21 -8.62 -5.46 -20.28
C GLY A 21 -10.01 -5.58 -19.64
N GLN A 22 -10.14 -6.34 -18.55
CA GLN A 22 -11.29 -6.50 -17.67
C GLN A 22 -10.99 -6.16 -16.21
N ASN A 23 -9.78 -5.69 -15.87
CA ASN A 23 -9.45 -5.32 -14.50
C ASN A 23 -10.37 -4.18 -14.01
N PRO A 24 -11.01 -4.32 -12.83
CA PRO A 24 -11.78 -3.23 -12.25
C PRO A 24 -10.89 -2.00 -12.07
N ARG A 25 -11.39 -0.84 -12.49
CA ARG A 25 -10.60 0.40 -12.47
C ARG A 25 -10.21 0.81 -11.06
N ASP A 26 -11.14 0.66 -10.11
CA ASP A 26 -11.05 1.15 -8.73
C ASP A 26 -11.29 0.03 -7.75
N GLY A 27 -10.51 -0.03 -6.69
CA GLY A 27 -10.77 -0.96 -5.61
C GLY A 27 -10.00 -0.66 -4.35
N ILE A 28 -10.39 -1.38 -3.29
CA ILE A 28 -9.78 -1.31 -1.97
C ILE A 28 -8.80 -2.48 -1.85
N VAL A 29 -7.59 -2.22 -1.37
CA VAL A 29 -6.59 -3.26 -1.08
C VAL A 29 -6.32 -3.28 0.41
N MET A 30 -6.39 -4.46 1.01
CA MET A 30 -6.10 -4.67 2.43
C MET A 30 -5.06 -5.79 2.58
N ALA A 31 -3.99 -5.53 3.33
CA ALA A 31 -3.02 -6.56 3.74
C ALA A 31 -3.42 -7.09 5.11
N VAL A 32 -4.04 -8.28 5.15
CA VAL A 32 -4.62 -8.87 6.35
C VAL A 32 -3.73 -9.96 6.91
N ARG A 33 -3.43 -9.82 8.20
CA ARG A 33 -2.82 -10.88 9.00
C ARG A 33 -3.90 -11.71 9.67
N PRO A 34 -3.82 -13.04 9.76
CA PRO A 34 -4.83 -13.87 10.43
C PRO A 34 -5.14 -13.42 11.87
N LYS A 35 -4.14 -12.92 12.61
CA LYS A 35 -4.33 -12.36 13.97
C LYS A 35 -5.20 -11.09 14.02
N LEU A 36 -5.28 -10.34 12.92
CA LEU A 36 -6.08 -9.11 12.79
C LEU A 36 -7.36 -9.32 11.96
N LEU A 37 -7.71 -10.57 11.69
CA LEU A 37 -8.95 -10.93 11.01
C LEU A 37 -10.21 -10.31 11.65
N PRO A 38 -10.37 -10.22 12.99
CA PRO A 38 -11.53 -9.55 13.58
C PRO A 38 -11.65 -8.08 13.15
N SER A 39 -10.53 -7.35 13.08
CA SER A 39 -10.50 -5.95 12.64
C SER A 39 -10.83 -5.83 11.15
N ALA A 40 -10.23 -6.67 10.31
CA ALA A 40 -10.56 -6.72 8.88
C ALA A 40 -12.04 -7.03 8.64
N TYR A 41 -12.60 -7.98 9.40
CA TYR A 41 -14.03 -8.30 9.35
C TYR A 41 -14.87 -7.08 9.73
N ALA A 42 -14.57 -6.41 10.84
CA ALA A 42 -15.31 -5.23 11.27
C ALA A 42 -15.27 -4.11 10.22
N GLY A 43 -14.08 -3.77 9.70
CA GLY A 43 -13.92 -2.74 8.66
C GLY A 43 -14.70 -3.06 7.38
N ILE A 44 -14.66 -4.33 6.94
CA ILE A 44 -15.42 -4.78 5.76
C ILE A 44 -16.93 -4.74 5.98
N ARG A 45 -17.42 -5.14 7.17
CA ARG A 45 -18.85 -5.04 7.51
C ARG A 45 -19.30 -3.58 7.53
N VAL A 46 -18.48 -2.67 8.05
CA VAL A 46 -18.77 -1.24 7.98
C VAL A 46 -18.88 -0.77 6.53
N LEU A 47 -17.92 -1.12 5.67
CA LEU A 47 -17.96 -0.80 4.24
C LEU A 47 -19.24 -1.31 3.56
N ARG A 48 -19.58 -2.59 3.74
CA ARG A 48 -20.69 -3.24 3.01
C ARG A 48 -22.06 -2.97 3.62
N ASP A 49 -22.21 -3.10 4.93
CA ASP A 49 -23.53 -3.05 5.56
C ASP A 49 -23.91 -1.66 6.04
N VAL A 50 -22.96 -0.87 6.52
CA VAL A 50 -23.24 0.47 7.09
C VAL A 50 -23.15 1.51 5.99
N LEU A 51 -22.02 1.56 5.29
CA LEU A 51 -21.72 2.59 4.29
C LEU A 51 -22.29 2.26 2.91
N LYS A 52 -22.73 1.01 2.68
CA LYS A 52 -23.22 0.52 1.38
C LYS A 52 -22.22 0.79 0.24
N CYS A 53 -20.92 0.70 0.55
CA CYS A 53 -19.84 0.86 -0.41
C CYS A 53 -19.77 -0.40 -1.30
N HIS A 54 -19.71 -0.19 -2.62
CA HIS A 54 -19.69 -1.26 -3.63
C HIS A 54 -18.32 -1.47 -4.27
N LEU A 55 -17.30 -0.69 -3.89
CA LEU A 55 -15.95 -0.88 -4.40
C LEU A 55 -15.46 -2.31 -4.14
N PRO A 56 -14.90 -3.02 -5.13
CA PRO A 56 -14.34 -4.35 -4.93
C PRO A 56 -13.17 -4.28 -3.95
N VAL A 57 -12.94 -5.34 -3.19
CA VAL A 57 -11.89 -5.41 -2.17
C VAL A 57 -10.94 -6.57 -2.50
N GLU A 58 -9.65 -6.32 -2.56
CA GLU A 58 -8.62 -7.36 -2.57
C GLU A 58 -8.06 -7.55 -1.17
N ILE A 59 -8.15 -8.79 -0.69
CA ILE A 59 -7.59 -9.20 0.60
C ILE A 59 -6.29 -9.94 0.31
N TRP A 60 -5.18 -9.31 0.63
CA TRP A 60 -3.86 -9.91 0.56
C TRP A 60 -3.50 -10.49 1.92
N PHE A 61 -2.90 -11.68 1.96
CA PHE A 61 -2.47 -12.29 3.21
C PHE A 61 -1.13 -13.01 3.03
N HIS A 62 -0.37 -13.11 4.12
CA HIS A 62 0.93 -13.75 4.10
C HIS A 62 0.82 -15.26 4.32
N VAL A 63 1.41 -16.06 3.42
CA VAL A 63 1.24 -17.53 3.43
C VAL A 63 1.77 -18.17 4.71
N ASP A 64 2.91 -17.73 5.23
CA ASP A 64 3.49 -18.32 6.44
C ASP A 64 2.68 -18.02 7.71
N GLU A 65 1.81 -17.01 7.69
CA GLU A 65 0.91 -16.75 8.81
C GLU A 65 -0.27 -17.72 8.86
N ALA A 66 -0.53 -18.46 7.78
CA ALA A 66 -1.51 -19.54 7.73
C ALA A 66 -1.00 -20.83 8.41
N GLY A 67 0.33 -20.97 8.57
CA GLY A 67 0.95 -22.23 8.96
C GLY A 67 0.66 -23.36 7.96
N GLU A 68 0.79 -24.61 8.40
CA GLU A 68 0.41 -25.79 7.59
C GLU A 68 -1.11 -26.02 7.56
N ASP A 69 -1.87 -25.33 8.43
CA ASP A 69 -3.31 -25.51 8.56
C ASP A 69 -4.08 -24.42 7.80
N PHE A 70 -4.31 -24.69 6.52
CA PHE A 70 -5.13 -23.85 5.65
C PHE A 70 -6.57 -23.65 6.14
N ALA A 71 -7.07 -24.44 7.11
CA ALA A 71 -8.39 -24.20 7.71
C ALA A 71 -8.45 -22.86 8.46
N GLN A 72 -7.31 -22.35 8.96
CA GLN A 72 -7.22 -21.04 9.60
C GLN A 72 -7.53 -19.88 8.64
N LEU A 73 -7.45 -20.12 7.33
CA LEU A 73 -7.80 -19.15 6.29
C LEU A 73 -9.28 -19.18 5.88
N ALA A 74 -10.05 -20.18 6.32
CA ALA A 74 -11.46 -20.30 5.95
C ALA A 74 -12.28 -19.03 6.26
N PRO A 75 -12.06 -18.31 7.38
CA PRO A 75 -12.73 -17.04 7.61
C PRO A 75 -12.32 -15.94 6.62
N LEU A 76 -11.05 -15.87 6.21
CA LEU A 76 -10.57 -14.92 5.20
C LEU A 76 -11.18 -15.22 3.83
N GLN A 77 -11.29 -16.50 3.47
CA GLN A 77 -11.97 -16.93 2.24
C GLN A 77 -13.44 -16.51 2.23
N LYS A 78 -14.16 -16.74 3.33
CA LYS A 78 -15.55 -16.28 3.48
C LYS A 78 -15.67 -14.78 3.37
N LEU A 79 -14.71 -14.04 3.94
CA LEU A 79 -14.69 -12.59 3.89
C LEU A 79 -14.46 -12.07 2.47
N ALA A 80 -13.52 -12.66 1.72
CA ALA A 80 -13.26 -12.33 0.32
C ALA A 80 -14.48 -12.60 -0.58
N ILE A 81 -15.16 -13.73 -0.39
CA ILE A 81 -16.41 -14.04 -1.11
C ILE A 81 -17.49 -13.00 -0.79
N TYR A 82 -17.65 -12.65 0.49
CA TYR A 82 -18.66 -11.69 0.94
C TYR A 82 -18.48 -10.29 0.31
N VAL A 83 -17.25 -9.86 0.06
CA VAL A 83 -16.97 -8.55 -0.54
C VAL A 83 -16.97 -8.54 -2.07
N GLY A 84 -17.25 -9.67 -2.72
CA GLY A 84 -17.11 -9.81 -4.17
C GLY A 84 -15.66 -9.59 -4.63
N GLY A 85 -14.71 -9.97 -3.77
CA GLY A 85 -13.30 -9.66 -3.89
C GLY A 85 -12.42 -10.88 -4.09
N GLY A 86 -11.12 -10.63 -4.26
CA GLY A 86 -10.09 -11.67 -4.35
C GLY A 86 -9.42 -11.90 -3.00
N LEU A 87 -9.18 -13.17 -2.65
CA LEU A 87 -8.22 -13.55 -1.61
C LEU A 87 -6.90 -13.91 -2.30
N ILE A 88 -5.83 -13.15 -2.05
CA ILE A 88 -4.57 -13.27 -2.79
C ILE A 88 -3.42 -13.58 -1.83
N PRO A 89 -2.72 -14.72 -1.99
CA PRO A 89 -1.55 -15.05 -1.19
C PRO A 89 -0.35 -14.21 -1.62
N SER A 90 0.39 -13.65 -0.64
CA SER A 90 1.71 -13.06 -0.87
C SER A 90 2.81 -14.02 -0.46
N ASN A 91 3.70 -14.38 -1.40
CA ASN A 91 4.87 -15.25 -1.15
C ASN A 91 6.09 -14.47 -0.65
N LEU A 92 5.87 -13.43 0.16
CA LEU A 92 6.98 -12.69 0.77
C LEU A 92 7.72 -13.60 1.77
N GLN A 93 8.98 -13.31 2.09
CA GLN A 93 9.63 -14.00 3.20
C GLN A 93 9.18 -13.42 4.56
N PRO A 94 8.79 -14.27 5.53
CA PRO A 94 8.00 -13.87 6.71
C PRO A 94 8.75 -12.99 7.71
N THR A 95 10.05 -13.20 7.86
CA THR A 95 10.85 -12.56 8.91
C THR A 95 11.51 -11.26 8.46
N ARG A 96 11.62 -11.01 7.16
CA ARG A 96 12.37 -9.87 6.61
C ARG A 96 11.49 -8.70 6.17
N HIS A 97 10.22 -8.95 5.86
CA HIS A 97 9.39 -8.01 5.09
C HIS A 97 8.00 -7.76 5.68
N ARG A 98 7.80 -7.97 6.99
CA ARG A 98 6.48 -7.87 7.66
C ARG A 98 5.72 -6.57 7.37
N PHE A 99 6.42 -5.44 7.33
CA PHE A 99 5.83 -4.12 7.04
C PHE A 99 5.67 -3.86 5.53
N LEU A 100 6.34 -4.64 4.69
CA LEU A 100 6.34 -4.42 3.23
C LEU A 100 5.20 -5.14 2.51
N SER A 101 4.37 -5.90 3.24
CA SER A 101 3.18 -6.56 2.67
C SER A 101 2.24 -5.56 2.00
N ARG A 102 2.16 -4.33 2.52
CA ARG A 102 1.37 -3.23 1.95
C ARG A 102 1.92 -2.80 0.60
N VAL A 103 3.23 -2.55 0.52
CA VAL A 103 3.94 -2.23 -0.74
C VAL A 103 3.72 -3.34 -1.77
N PHE A 104 3.86 -4.59 -1.35
CA PHE A 104 3.64 -5.74 -2.24
C PHE A 104 2.20 -5.82 -2.73
N ALA A 105 1.23 -5.67 -1.84
CA ALA A 105 -0.20 -5.73 -2.19
C ALA A 105 -0.58 -4.61 -3.17
N ILE A 106 -0.15 -3.37 -2.91
CA ILE A 106 -0.40 -2.23 -3.81
C ILE A 106 0.28 -2.46 -5.17
N TYR A 107 1.54 -2.88 -5.16
CA TYR A 107 2.31 -3.08 -6.39
C TYR A 107 1.75 -4.21 -7.27
N ASN A 108 1.21 -5.28 -6.66
CA ASN A 108 0.72 -6.46 -7.36
C ASN A 108 -0.81 -6.54 -7.50
N SER A 109 -1.55 -5.53 -7.05
CA SER A 109 -3.01 -5.49 -7.15
C SER A 109 -3.51 -5.68 -8.59
N HIS A 110 -4.76 -6.11 -8.78
CA HIS A 110 -5.42 -6.10 -10.09
C HIS A 110 -6.08 -4.75 -10.40
N PHE A 111 -6.25 -3.87 -9.42
CA PHE A 111 -6.90 -2.57 -9.65
C PHE A 111 -5.94 -1.54 -10.22
N ASN A 112 -6.37 -0.76 -11.21
CA ASN A 112 -5.54 0.35 -11.72
C ASN A 112 -5.39 1.47 -10.69
N ARG A 113 -6.47 1.77 -9.96
CA ARG A 113 -6.52 2.79 -8.92
C ARG A 113 -6.84 2.11 -7.59
N VAL A 114 -5.93 2.23 -6.65
CA VAL A 114 -5.96 1.51 -5.38
C VAL A 114 -6.16 2.49 -4.24
N LEU A 115 -7.20 2.26 -3.44
CA LEU A 115 -7.28 2.75 -2.07
C LEU A 115 -6.73 1.65 -1.16
N PHE A 116 -5.52 1.83 -0.64
CA PHE A 116 -5.02 0.95 0.40
C PHE A 116 -5.64 1.35 1.74
N LEU A 117 -6.18 0.37 2.47
CA LEU A 117 -6.66 0.55 3.84
C LEU A 117 -6.08 -0.55 4.71
N ASP A 118 -5.39 -0.14 5.77
CA ASP A 118 -5.01 -1.07 6.82
C ASP A 118 -6.25 -1.57 7.59
N VAL A 119 -6.10 -2.72 8.23
CA VAL A 119 -7.20 -3.45 8.87
C VAL A 119 -7.71 -2.77 10.14
N ASP A 120 -6.97 -1.80 10.68
CA ASP A 120 -7.35 -0.93 11.79
C ASP A 120 -7.89 0.44 11.35
N ASN A 121 -7.85 0.75 10.05
CA ASN A 121 -8.45 1.96 9.49
C ASN A 121 -9.90 1.71 9.06
N ILE A 122 -10.85 2.02 9.95
CA ILE A 122 -12.29 1.84 9.70
C ILE A 122 -12.88 3.11 9.05
N PRO A 123 -13.43 3.02 7.83
CA PRO A 123 -14.03 4.18 7.17
C PRO A 123 -15.30 4.66 7.87
N VAL A 124 -15.48 5.98 7.94
CA VAL A 124 -16.69 6.63 8.51
C VAL A 124 -17.67 7.12 7.44
N ARG A 125 -17.30 7.00 6.16
CA ARG A 125 -18.10 7.36 4.98
C ARG A 125 -17.69 6.44 3.83
N ASP A 126 -18.60 6.18 2.89
CA ASP A 126 -18.27 5.49 1.63
C ASP A 126 -17.07 6.19 0.93
N PRO A 127 -15.92 5.52 0.76
CA PRO A 127 -14.71 6.12 0.22
C PRO A 127 -14.73 6.29 -1.31
N THR A 128 -15.78 5.87 -2.01
CA THR A 128 -15.87 5.94 -3.49
C THR A 128 -15.60 7.35 -4.02
N PHE A 129 -16.03 8.39 -3.32
CA PHE A 129 -15.82 9.78 -3.74
C PHE A 129 -14.33 10.19 -3.86
N LEU A 130 -13.41 9.49 -3.17
CA LEU A 130 -11.99 9.78 -3.22
C LEU A 130 -11.43 9.61 -4.64
N PHE A 131 -11.93 8.63 -5.41
CA PHE A 131 -11.50 8.33 -6.78
C PHE A 131 -11.92 9.38 -7.83
N SER A 132 -12.78 10.31 -7.44
CA SER A 132 -13.26 11.44 -8.25
C SER A 132 -13.03 12.79 -7.54
N SER A 133 -12.20 12.80 -6.49
CA SER A 133 -11.84 14.04 -5.81
C SER A 133 -10.93 14.87 -6.70
N VAL A 134 -11.01 16.20 -6.58
CA VAL A 134 -10.21 17.12 -7.40
C VAL A 134 -8.71 16.87 -7.16
N GLU A 135 -8.34 16.57 -5.92
CA GLU A 135 -6.99 16.24 -5.49
C GLU A 135 -6.48 14.98 -6.21
N PHE A 136 -7.29 13.92 -6.27
CA PHE A 136 -6.90 12.68 -6.93
C PHE A 136 -6.89 12.80 -8.45
N GLU A 137 -7.87 13.47 -9.05
CA GLU A 137 -7.87 13.68 -10.50
C GLU A 137 -6.66 14.50 -10.94
N LYS A 138 -6.32 15.54 -10.17
CA LYS A 138 -5.14 16.38 -10.45
C LYS A 138 -3.84 15.60 -10.27
N ASN A 139 -3.63 14.96 -9.12
CA ASN A 139 -2.32 14.43 -8.74
C ASN A 139 -2.15 12.94 -9.07
N GLY A 140 -3.23 12.17 -9.17
CA GLY A 140 -3.21 10.71 -9.32
C GLY A 140 -2.80 9.97 -8.05
N ALA A 141 -2.55 10.67 -6.94
CA ALA A 141 -2.29 10.08 -5.64
C ALA A 141 -2.78 11.01 -4.52
N ILE A 142 -3.20 10.43 -3.40
CA ILE A 142 -3.51 11.14 -2.15
C ILE A 142 -2.81 10.42 -1.00
N PHE A 143 -2.05 11.20 -0.24
CA PHE A 143 -1.42 10.80 1.00
C PHE A 143 -1.96 11.64 2.15
N TRP A 144 -2.20 11.01 3.29
CA TRP A 144 -2.67 11.71 4.48
C TRP A 144 -1.49 12.13 5.35
N PRO A 145 -1.52 13.34 5.94
CA PRO A 145 -0.51 13.76 6.89
C PRO A 145 -0.64 12.92 8.16
N ASP A 146 0.49 12.46 8.67
CA ASP A 146 0.59 11.85 9.98
C ASP A 146 0.59 12.92 11.08
N PHE A 147 0.39 12.48 12.32
CA PHE A 147 0.65 13.26 13.52
C PHE A 147 2.14 13.67 13.62
N TRP A 148 3.06 12.82 13.14
CA TRP A 148 4.50 13.06 13.22
C TRP A 148 4.98 14.12 12.22
N HIS A 149 5.96 14.90 12.67
CA HIS A 149 6.59 15.96 11.90
C HIS A 149 8.11 15.89 12.07
N PRO A 150 8.94 16.22 11.05
CA PRO A 150 10.40 16.06 11.11
C PRO A 150 11.13 16.69 12.31
N GLN A 151 10.60 17.75 12.93
CA GLN A 151 11.17 18.36 14.16
C GLN A 151 10.74 17.64 15.44
N ARG A 152 9.73 16.76 15.38
CA ARG A 152 9.13 16.03 16.51
C ARG A 152 8.74 14.63 16.07
N THR A 153 9.71 13.86 15.57
CA THR A 153 9.50 12.49 15.12
C THR A 153 10.38 11.52 15.92
N PRO A 154 9.88 10.33 16.30
CA PRO A 154 10.71 9.26 16.82
C PRO A 154 11.50 8.54 15.71
N PHE A 155 11.30 8.92 14.43
CA PHE A 155 11.91 8.28 13.27
C PHE A 155 13.06 9.10 12.69
N ASN A 156 13.87 8.46 11.85
CA ASN A 156 15.07 9.07 11.28
C ASN A 156 14.77 9.90 10.01
N LEU A 157 13.73 10.74 10.05
CA LEU A 157 13.24 11.54 8.92
C LEU A 157 13.43 13.06 9.11
N HIS A 158 14.33 13.45 10.01
CA HIS A 158 14.70 14.85 10.24
C HIS A 158 15.64 15.40 9.13
N ALA A 159 15.86 16.71 9.11
CA ALA A 159 16.65 17.42 8.09
C ALA A 159 18.12 16.99 7.95
N ARG A 160 18.66 16.24 8.91
CA ARG A 160 20.05 15.74 8.92
C ARG A 160 20.15 14.24 8.65
N SER A 161 19.03 13.60 8.32
CA SER A 161 19.01 12.17 8.01
C SER A 161 19.73 11.91 6.68
N MET A 162 20.48 10.81 6.61
CA MET A 162 21.09 10.35 5.37
C MET A 162 20.08 9.86 4.33
N VAL A 163 18.79 9.77 4.69
CA VAL A 163 17.73 9.37 3.75
C VAL A 163 17.69 10.29 2.53
N TRP A 164 17.85 11.60 2.74
CA TRP A 164 17.78 12.63 1.69
C TRP A 164 18.90 12.48 0.66
N GLU A 165 20.11 12.19 1.14
CA GLU A 165 21.27 11.88 0.29
C GLU A 165 21.10 10.54 -0.42
N LEU A 166 20.56 9.53 0.28
CA LEU A 166 20.34 8.19 -0.27
C LEU A 166 19.35 8.21 -1.44
N VAL A 167 18.29 9.01 -1.35
CA VAL A 167 17.26 9.11 -2.39
C VAL A 167 17.49 10.26 -3.38
N ASP A 168 18.56 11.05 -3.19
CA ASP A 168 18.89 12.23 -3.99
C ASP A 168 17.73 13.25 -4.06
N LEU A 169 17.13 13.54 -2.89
CA LEU A 169 16.05 14.53 -2.74
C LEU A 169 16.43 15.61 -1.73
N PRO A 170 16.03 16.86 -1.94
CA PRO A 170 16.16 17.88 -0.90
C PRO A 170 15.25 17.54 0.29
N PHE A 171 15.68 17.93 1.49
CA PHE A 171 14.81 17.88 2.66
C PHE A 171 13.56 18.75 2.44
N VAL A 172 12.40 18.20 2.77
CA VAL A 172 11.12 18.91 2.75
C VAL A 172 10.55 18.95 4.16
N ASP A 173 10.30 20.16 4.64
CA ASP A 173 9.68 20.38 5.95
C ASP A 173 8.16 20.24 5.87
N MET A 174 7.67 19.02 6.07
CA MET A 174 6.25 18.69 6.01
C MET A 174 5.93 17.54 6.97
N ALA A 175 4.65 17.38 7.31
CA ALA A 175 4.18 16.22 8.05
C ALA A 175 4.61 14.91 7.36
N GLU A 176 4.92 13.90 8.17
CA GLU A 176 5.20 12.56 7.66
C GLU A 176 3.94 11.94 7.03
N GLN A 177 4.12 10.84 6.30
CA GLN A 177 2.99 10.16 5.67
C GLN A 177 2.32 9.17 6.64
N GLU A 178 0.99 9.22 6.74
CA GLU A 178 0.22 8.18 7.41
C GLU A 178 0.37 6.85 6.66
N SER A 179 0.73 5.80 7.39
CA SER A 179 0.99 4.46 6.81
C SER A 179 -0.26 3.62 6.59
N GLY A 180 -1.34 3.91 7.32
CA GLY A 180 -2.54 3.09 7.32
C GLY A 180 -3.42 3.27 6.10
N GLN A 181 -3.22 4.32 5.30
CA GLN A 181 -4.03 4.56 4.11
C GLN A 181 -3.32 5.42 3.06
N LEU A 182 -3.56 5.09 1.79
CA LEU A 182 -3.18 5.92 0.66
C LEU A 182 -4.08 5.62 -0.53
N LEU A 183 -4.21 6.59 -1.44
CA LEU A 183 -4.89 6.42 -2.71
C LEU A 183 -3.88 6.64 -3.83
N VAL A 184 -3.79 5.72 -4.79
CA VAL A 184 -2.82 5.82 -5.89
C VAL A 184 -3.39 5.28 -7.20
N ASP A 185 -3.20 6.01 -8.29
CA ASP A 185 -3.34 5.54 -9.65
C ASP A 185 -2.01 4.91 -10.09
N ARG A 186 -1.98 3.58 -10.13
CA ARG A 186 -0.78 2.79 -10.42
C ARG A 186 -0.30 2.96 -11.86
N THR A 187 -1.19 3.37 -12.76
CA THR A 187 -0.85 3.62 -14.18
C THR A 187 -0.16 4.96 -14.35
N ARG A 188 -0.59 5.98 -13.59
CA ARG A 188 0.04 7.31 -13.58
C ARG A 188 1.31 7.36 -12.74
N HIS A 189 1.41 6.53 -11.72
CA HIS A 189 2.53 6.48 -10.78
C HIS A 189 3.36 5.20 -10.88
N ALA A 190 3.43 4.60 -12.07
CA ALA A 190 4.20 3.38 -12.30
C ALA A 190 5.68 3.52 -11.93
N ALA A 191 6.33 4.61 -12.36
CA ALA A 191 7.74 4.85 -12.07
C ALA A 191 8.02 5.06 -10.56
N PRO A 192 7.26 5.91 -9.83
CA PRO A 192 7.34 5.96 -8.37
C PRO A 192 7.10 4.59 -7.72
N LEU A 193 6.10 3.83 -8.15
CA LEU A 193 5.81 2.52 -7.55
C LEU A 193 6.94 1.49 -7.76
N GLU A 194 7.66 1.56 -8.88
CA GLU A 194 8.89 0.78 -9.08
C GLU A 194 9.99 1.19 -8.10
N LEU A 195 10.13 2.47 -7.79
CA LEU A 195 11.06 2.96 -6.77
C LEU A 195 10.65 2.50 -5.38
N VAL A 196 9.37 2.63 -4.99
CA VAL A 196 8.86 2.13 -3.70
C VAL A 196 9.14 0.63 -3.57
N TYR A 197 8.86 -0.14 -4.62
CA TYR A 197 9.13 -1.57 -4.64
C TYR A 197 10.63 -1.87 -4.50
N PHE A 198 11.48 -1.11 -5.19
CA PHE A 198 12.93 -1.22 -5.05
C PHE A 198 13.41 -0.87 -3.63
N TYR A 199 12.95 0.24 -3.05
CA TYR A 199 13.28 0.65 -1.69
C TYR A 199 12.86 -0.39 -0.64
N ALA A 200 11.72 -1.05 -0.88
CA ALA A 200 11.22 -2.11 -0.02
C ALA A 200 12.02 -3.42 -0.15
N PHE A 201 12.27 -3.90 -1.38
CA PHE A 201 12.68 -5.28 -1.61
C PHE A 201 14.12 -5.48 -2.12
N HIS A 202 14.83 -4.42 -2.50
CA HIS A 202 16.21 -4.55 -2.95
C HIS A 202 17.16 -4.96 -1.81
N GLU A 203 18.11 -5.86 -2.11
CA GLU A 203 19.16 -6.27 -1.19
C GLU A 203 20.54 -5.96 -1.78
N PRO A 204 21.47 -5.38 -1.00
CA PRO A 204 21.32 -5.00 0.41
C PRO A 204 20.38 -3.80 0.61
N ASN A 205 19.45 -3.91 1.57
CA ASN A 205 18.52 -2.82 1.88
C ASN A 205 19.14 -1.76 2.82
N PHE A 206 19.58 -0.63 2.26
CA PHE A 206 20.21 0.45 3.04
C PHE A 206 19.25 1.22 3.94
N PHE A 207 17.97 1.34 3.57
CA PHE A 207 16.95 1.96 4.43
C PHE A 207 16.85 1.24 5.76
N ARG A 208 16.81 -0.10 5.72
CA ARG A 208 16.79 -0.94 6.93
C ARG A 208 18.14 -0.98 7.63
N LYS A 209 19.22 -1.15 6.87
CA LYS A 209 20.57 -1.30 7.44
C LYS A 209 21.03 -0.07 8.21
N LEU A 210 20.63 1.12 7.77
CA LEU A 210 20.98 2.40 8.37
C LEU A 210 19.84 3.01 9.22
N ASP A 211 18.76 2.25 9.42
CA ASP A 211 17.56 2.66 10.19
C ASP A 211 17.05 4.06 9.78
N LEU A 212 16.85 4.26 8.48
CA LEU A 212 16.49 5.55 7.89
C LEU A 212 14.98 5.80 7.85
N VAL A 213 14.18 4.73 7.82
CA VAL A 213 12.71 4.79 7.74
C VAL A 213 12.10 3.68 8.58
N TYR A 214 10.93 3.96 9.16
CA TYR A 214 10.20 2.98 9.96
C TYR A 214 9.30 2.12 9.08
N GLY A 215 9.79 0.93 8.72
CA GLY A 215 9.04 0.01 7.86
C GLY A 215 8.83 0.60 6.46
N ASP A 216 7.57 0.67 6.01
CA ASP A 216 7.16 1.17 4.69
C ASP A 216 6.57 2.58 4.71
N LYS A 217 6.39 3.18 5.90
CA LYS A 217 5.61 4.39 6.17
C LYS A 217 5.81 5.53 5.16
N ASP A 218 7.06 5.91 4.93
CA ASP A 218 7.41 7.08 4.11
C ASP A 218 8.01 6.69 2.75
N LEU A 219 8.06 5.40 2.41
CA LEU A 219 8.67 4.97 1.15
C LEU A 219 7.94 5.54 -0.07
N PHE A 220 6.61 5.69 0.01
CA PHE A 220 5.79 6.25 -1.07
C PHE A 220 6.13 7.72 -1.33
N ARG A 221 6.22 8.56 -0.29
CA ARG A 221 6.62 9.97 -0.45
C ARG A 221 8.07 10.16 -0.90
N LEU A 222 8.96 9.22 -0.55
CA LEU A 222 10.37 9.27 -0.95
C LEU A 222 10.58 8.89 -2.43
N ALA A 223 9.53 8.38 -3.10
CA ALA A 223 9.62 7.88 -4.47
C ALA A 223 9.12 8.87 -5.56
N GLY A 224 8.62 10.06 -5.19
CA GLY A 224 8.19 11.08 -6.15
C GLY A 224 7.32 12.18 -5.57
#